data_AF-A0A368FCS8-F1
#
_entry.id   AF-A0A368FCS8-F1
#
_cell.length_a   1.000
_cell.length_b   1.000
_cell.length_c   1.000
_cell.angle_alpha   90.00
_cell.angle_beta   90.00
_cell.angle_gamma   90.00
#
_symmetry.space_group_name_H-M   'P 1'
#
loop_
_entity.id
_entity.type
_entity.pdbx_description
1 polymer ?
#
loop_
_entity_poly.entity_id
_entity_poly.type
_entity_poly.pdbx_seq_one_letter_code
_entity_poly.pdbx_strand_id
1 'polypeptide(L)'
;MSMLTKAKHEDLRETFDEEYDHYRGKRRRTDDSADGELSDSSTDEINESPQAKVMATSEEVDRAKPMSNAERMMAKMGYKEGKGLGKQKQGMVEPVALSTQRGRVGLGHEITKAVGRNFNETWDETKEDKSIEEHVVWLRQCPESTRDWVVDNLEDSEWIQIAEKKITIDDETEFCDGEILRAMIKSKDVRKDDFKLGKFTASSAYYFEPYYGKEGDGDVMNPDNINSLEEFIMKGTNDVGVDLMMADGGFSVEGQENIQEILSKRLYLCQLLVSLCIVKEGGVFFCKLFDVFTPFSAGLIYLMYVAYDQVALHKPHTSRPANSERYIICKGLRKNYSDAIRDYLKRVNLKLDEFKKSNSSQDVSSIVPVETMRNDEAFCTYLTEHNER
;
A
#
# COMPACT_ATOMS: atom_id res chain seq x y z
N MET A 1 -5.93 -15.97 -32.14
CA MET A 1 -6.22 -16.07 -30.69
C MET A 1 -6.08 -17.52 -30.27
N SER A 2 -5.61 -17.78 -29.05
CA SER A 2 -5.51 -19.15 -28.50
C SER A 2 -6.89 -19.67 -28.08
N MET A 3 -7.04 -20.99 -27.93
CA MET A 3 -8.24 -21.57 -27.29
C MET A 3 -8.41 -21.03 -25.87
N LEU A 4 -7.30 -20.81 -25.14
CA LEU A 4 -7.30 -20.19 -23.81
C LEU A 4 -7.89 -18.77 -23.81
N THR A 5 -7.79 -18.05 -24.93
CA THR A 5 -8.38 -16.71 -25.09
C THR A 5 -9.89 -16.76 -25.34
N LYS A 6 -10.42 -17.89 -25.83
CA LYS A 6 -11.87 -18.10 -25.98
C LYS A 6 -12.50 -18.51 -24.66
N ALA A 7 -11.99 -19.58 -24.03
CA ALA A 7 -12.50 -20.07 -22.74
C ALA A 7 -12.58 -18.94 -21.70
N LYS A 8 -11.50 -18.15 -21.55
CA LYS A 8 -11.46 -17.00 -20.63
C LYS A 8 -12.44 -15.86 -20.99
N HIS A 9 -12.94 -15.80 -22.22
CA HIS A 9 -14.00 -14.88 -22.64
C HIS A 9 -15.41 -15.46 -22.47
N GLU A 10 -15.53 -16.80 -22.48
CA GLU A 10 -16.77 -17.53 -22.21
C GLU A 10 -17.03 -17.55 -20.69
N ASP A 11 -16.04 -17.87 -19.84
CA ASP A 11 -16.10 -17.74 -18.37
C ASP A 11 -16.56 -16.33 -17.92
N LEU A 12 -15.94 -15.29 -18.49
CA LEU A 12 -16.25 -13.89 -18.21
C LEU A 12 -17.66 -13.46 -18.67
N ARG A 13 -18.28 -14.23 -19.56
CA ARG A 13 -19.62 -13.97 -20.06
C ARG A 13 -20.67 -14.70 -19.24
N GLU A 14 -20.44 -15.98 -18.93
CA GLU A 14 -21.31 -16.75 -18.03
C GLU A 14 -21.39 -16.08 -16.66
N THR A 15 -20.25 -15.64 -16.09
CA THR A 15 -20.22 -14.89 -14.82
C THR A 15 -21.05 -13.59 -14.89
N PHE A 16 -21.01 -12.88 -16.02
CA PHE A 16 -21.73 -11.61 -16.20
C PHE A 16 -23.24 -11.83 -16.36
N ASP A 17 -23.64 -12.85 -17.13
CA ASP A 17 -25.04 -13.20 -17.35
C ASP A 17 -25.66 -13.76 -16.04
N GLU A 18 -24.90 -14.51 -15.22
CA GLU A 18 -25.31 -14.93 -13.86
C GLU A 18 -25.49 -13.74 -12.89
N GLU A 19 -24.55 -12.79 -12.83
CA GLU A 19 -24.73 -11.56 -12.03
C GLU A 19 -25.96 -10.78 -12.49
N TYR A 20 -26.17 -10.66 -13.80
CA TYR A 20 -27.27 -9.88 -14.37
C TYR A 20 -28.64 -10.41 -13.96
N ASP A 21 -28.89 -11.72 -14.09
CA ASP A 21 -30.17 -12.31 -13.67
C ASP A 21 -30.31 -12.37 -12.14
N HIS A 22 -29.22 -12.46 -11.36
CA HIS A 22 -29.27 -12.32 -9.90
C HIS A 22 -29.76 -10.93 -9.45
N TYR A 23 -29.32 -9.86 -10.11
CA TYR A 23 -29.85 -8.51 -9.88
C TYR A 23 -31.28 -8.34 -10.39
N ARG A 24 -31.66 -9.03 -11.49
CA ARG A 24 -33.00 -9.00 -12.06
C ARG A 24 -34.05 -9.64 -11.15
N GLY A 25 -33.70 -10.74 -10.48
CA GLY A 25 -34.59 -11.44 -9.54
C GLY A 25 -34.94 -10.64 -8.28
N LYS A 26 -34.03 -9.79 -7.78
CA LYS A 26 -34.19 -9.05 -6.52
C LYS A 26 -35.16 -7.86 -6.56
N ARG A 27 -35.69 -7.50 -7.74
CA ARG A 27 -36.57 -6.33 -7.92
C ARG A 27 -38.08 -6.59 -7.73
N ARG A 28 -38.48 -7.76 -7.22
CA ARG A 28 -39.87 -8.25 -7.35
C ARG A 28 -40.60 -8.68 -6.06
N ARG A 29 -40.09 -8.31 -4.88
CA ARG A 29 -40.77 -8.44 -3.57
C ARG A 29 -40.25 -7.43 -2.54
N THR A 30 -41.04 -6.42 -2.19
CA THR A 30 -41.00 -5.67 -0.93
C THR A 30 -42.33 -4.95 -0.76
N ASP A 31 -43.19 -5.54 0.05
CA ASP A 31 -44.64 -5.39 0.00
C ASP A 31 -45.19 -5.72 1.41
N ASP A 32 -45.78 -4.84 2.23
CA ASP A 32 -45.98 -3.37 2.20
C ASP A 32 -45.68 -2.82 3.64
N SER A 33 -46.11 -1.68 4.23
CA SER A 33 -46.96 -0.52 3.88
C SER A 33 -46.69 0.63 4.90
N ALA A 34 -46.58 1.91 4.48
CA ALA A 34 -46.59 3.08 5.39
C ALA A 34 -46.88 4.43 4.67
N ASP A 35 -48.13 4.58 4.23
CA ASP A 35 -48.91 5.80 3.89
C ASP A 35 -48.19 7.13 3.57
N GLY A 36 -48.43 7.63 2.36
CA GLY A 36 -48.00 8.95 1.88
C GLY A 36 -48.59 9.28 0.50
N GLU A 37 -49.92 9.36 0.40
CA GLU A 37 -50.63 9.56 -0.87
C GLU A 37 -50.26 10.87 -1.59
N LEU A 38 -50.05 10.78 -2.90
CA LEU A 38 -50.82 11.55 -3.89
C LEU A 38 -50.70 10.94 -5.30
N SER A 39 -51.83 10.87 -6.00
CA SER A 39 -51.98 10.42 -7.40
C SER A 39 -51.56 11.52 -8.40
N ASP A 40 -51.50 11.34 -9.72
CA ASP A 40 -52.13 10.31 -10.56
C ASP A 40 -51.27 9.93 -11.79
N SER A 41 -51.75 8.91 -12.50
CA SER A 41 -51.15 8.12 -13.56
C SER A 41 -51.15 8.74 -14.97
N SER A 42 -50.26 8.22 -15.82
CA SER A 42 -50.67 7.60 -17.09
C SER A 42 -49.61 6.60 -17.59
N THR A 43 -50.07 5.52 -18.23
CA THR A 43 -49.27 4.54 -19.00
C THR A 43 -49.17 5.00 -20.46
N ASP A 44 -48.45 4.41 -21.43
CA ASP A 44 -47.61 3.19 -21.55
C ASP A 44 -46.20 3.62 -22.09
N GLU A 45 -45.27 2.85 -22.67
CA GLU A 45 -45.20 1.49 -23.25
C GLU A 45 -43.72 0.98 -23.19
N ILE A 46 -43.42 -0.21 -23.74
CA ILE A 46 -42.05 -0.72 -23.96
C ILE A 46 -41.76 -0.75 -25.46
N ASN A 47 -40.59 -0.26 -25.91
CA ASN A 47 -40.03 -0.71 -27.17
C ASN A 47 -38.48 -0.66 -27.26
N GLU A 48 -37.95 -1.29 -28.31
CA GLU A 48 -36.60 -1.89 -28.42
C GLU A 48 -35.41 -0.92 -28.53
N SER A 49 -34.21 -1.48 -28.31
CA SER A 49 -32.93 -0.79 -28.41
C SER A 49 -32.43 -0.67 -29.86
N PRO A 50 -32.03 0.55 -30.31
CA PRO A 50 -31.50 0.73 -31.66
C PRO A 50 -30.03 0.32 -31.77
N GLN A 51 -29.73 -0.65 -32.64
CA GLN A 51 -28.36 -0.98 -33.04
C GLN A 51 -27.73 0.16 -33.86
N ALA A 52 -26.46 0.48 -33.60
CA ALA A 52 -25.72 1.49 -34.35
C ALA A 52 -25.38 0.97 -35.76
N LYS A 53 -26.01 1.56 -36.80
CA LYS A 53 -25.61 1.36 -38.21
C LYS A 53 -24.72 2.50 -38.68
N VAL A 54 -23.53 2.14 -39.18
CA VAL A 54 -22.69 3.03 -39.99
C VAL A 54 -23.22 3.03 -41.42
N MET A 55 -23.40 4.21 -42.02
CA MET A 55 -23.60 4.38 -43.47
C MET A 55 -22.81 5.59 -43.97
N ALA A 56 -22.50 5.59 -45.28
CA ALA A 56 -21.47 6.40 -45.89
C ALA A 56 -21.99 7.71 -46.53
N THR A 57 -21.06 8.45 -47.13
CA THR A 57 -21.21 9.77 -47.75
C THR A 57 -22.11 9.81 -48.99
N SER A 58 -22.91 10.87 -49.11
CA SER A 58 -23.42 11.42 -50.37
C SER A 58 -23.71 12.92 -50.20
N GLU A 59 -23.47 13.72 -51.24
CA GLU A 59 -23.58 15.19 -51.20
C GLU A 59 -24.97 15.71 -51.64
N GLU A 60 -25.26 16.97 -51.30
CA GLU A 60 -26.45 17.78 -51.67
C GLU A 60 -27.81 17.23 -51.16
N VAL A 61 -28.85 18.03 -50.87
CA VAL A 61 -29.21 19.41 -51.25
C VAL A 61 -29.65 20.19 -50.00
N ASP A 62 -29.37 21.50 -49.94
CA ASP A 62 -29.82 22.36 -48.85
C ASP A 62 -31.36 22.52 -48.82
N ARG A 63 -31.98 21.78 -47.90
CA ARG A 63 -33.34 22.02 -47.42
C ARG A 63 -33.26 22.32 -45.93
N ALA A 64 -33.45 23.59 -45.57
CA ALA A 64 -33.49 24.05 -44.18
C ALA A 64 -34.39 23.12 -43.33
N LYS A 65 -33.77 22.36 -42.42
CA LYS A 65 -34.48 21.43 -41.53
C LYS A 65 -35.48 22.22 -40.67
N PRO A 66 -36.71 21.72 -40.46
CA PRO A 66 -37.61 22.32 -39.49
C PRO A 66 -36.96 22.24 -38.10
N MET A 67 -36.74 23.38 -37.46
CA MET A 67 -36.10 23.45 -36.14
C MET A 67 -36.76 22.48 -35.16
N SER A 68 -35.93 21.65 -34.52
CA SER A 68 -36.34 20.75 -33.46
C SER A 68 -36.98 21.51 -32.29
N ASN A 69 -37.67 20.78 -31.42
CA ASN A 69 -38.26 21.36 -30.22
C ASN A 69 -37.17 21.98 -29.30
N ALA A 70 -35.96 21.42 -29.28
CA ALA A 70 -34.82 21.97 -28.57
C ALA A 70 -34.34 23.31 -29.17
N GLU A 71 -34.15 23.39 -30.49
CA GLU A 71 -33.73 24.63 -31.17
C GLU A 71 -34.77 25.74 -31.03
N ARG A 72 -36.07 25.42 -31.15
CA ARG A 72 -37.17 26.36 -30.89
C ARG A 72 -37.20 26.85 -29.43
N MET A 73 -36.82 26.02 -28.47
CA MET A 73 -36.72 26.39 -27.06
C MET A 73 -35.49 27.28 -26.81
N MET A 74 -34.32 26.92 -27.35
CA MET A 74 -33.10 27.72 -27.26
C MET A 74 -33.28 29.11 -27.88
N ALA A 75 -33.89 29.20 -29.07
CA ALA A 75 -34.21 30.47 -29.73
C ALA A 75 -35.13 31.36 -28.87
N LYS A 76 -36.16 30.79 -28.23
CA LYS A 76 -37.01 31.52 -27.26
C LYS A 76 -36.24 32.00 -26.04
N MET A 77 -35.20 31.29 -25.61
CA MET A 77 -34.31 31.67 -24.51
C MET A 77 -33.20 32.67 -24.94
N GLY A 78 -33.27 33.20 -26.16
CA GLY A 78 -32.35 34.23 -26.67
C GLY A 78 -31.03 33.69 -27.24
N TYR A 79 -30.92 32.38 -27.44
CA TYR A 79 -29.76 31.76 -28.09
C TYR A 79 -29.52 32.36 -29.48
N LYS A 80 -28.25 32.45 -29.86
CA LYS A 80 -27.81 32.72 -31.23
C LYS A 80 -26.66 31.76 -31.55
N GLU A 81 -26.65 31.26 -32.78
CA GLU A 81 -25.64 30.34 -33.28
C GLU A 81 -24.21 30.87 -33.02
N GLY A 82 -23.33 29.97 -32.56
CA GLY A 82 -21.95 30.31 -32.16
C GLY A 82 -21.83 31.24 -30.93
N LYS A 83 -22.86 31.37 -30.08
CA LYS A 83 -22.82 32.20 -28.86
C LYS A 83 -23.46 31.51 -27.67
N GLY A 84 -23.01 31.90 -26.47
CA GLY A 84 -23.45 31.30 -25.22
C GLY A 84 -24.95 31.41 -24.97
N LEU A 85 -25.51 30.44 -24.26
CA LEU A 85 -26.92 30.49 -23.84
C LEU A 85 -27.13 31.54 -22.72
N GLY A 86 -28.32 32.16 -22.68
CA GLY A 86 -28.71 33.12 -21.65
C GLY A 86 -28.70 34.58 -22.09
N LYS A 87 -29.34 35.45 -21.28
CA LYS A 87 -29.67 36.85 -21.62
C LYS A 87 -28.47 37.74 -21.98
N GLN A 88 -27.28 37.44 -21.46
CA GLN A 88 -26.04 38.16 -21.78
C GLN A 88 -25.09 37.34 -22.68
N LYS A 89 -25.53 36.16 -23.15
CA LYS A 89 -24.74 35.13 -23.86
C LYS A 89 -23.61 34.55 -23.01
N GLN A 90 -23.83 34.44 -21.71
CA GLN A 90 -22.84 34.06 -20.71
C GLN A 90 -22.59 32.55 -20.58
N GLY A 91 -23.42 31.70 -21.20
CA GLY A 91 -23.22 30.25 -21.24
C GLY A 91 -21.98 29.85 -22.04
N MET A 92 -21.44 28.67 -21.73
CA MET A 92 -20.28 28.12 -22.44
C MET A 92 -20.63 27.83 -23.91
N VAL A 93 -19.70 28.16 -24.82
CA VAL A 93 -19.83 27.91 -26.27
C VAL A 93 -19.10 26.63 -26.68
N GLU A 94 -17.92 26.42 -26.13
CA GLU A 94 -17.12 25.21 -26.34
C GLU A 94 -17.76 23.98 -25.66
N PRO A 95 -17.50 22.77 -26.18
CA PRO A 95 -17.85 21.53 -25.47
C PRO A 95 -17.25 21.51 -24.06
N VAL A 96 -17.95 20.87 -23.12
CA VAL A 96 -17.35 20.54 -21.81
C VAL A 96 -16.15 19.66 -22.06
N ALA A 97 -14.94 20.18 -21.80
CA ALA A 97 -13.72 19.40 -21.96
C ALA A 97 -13.79 18.14 -21.08
N LEU A 98 -13.42 16.98 -21.64
CA LEU A 98 -13.34 15.74 -20.88
C LEU A 98 -12.40 15.94 -19.69
N SER A 99 -12.91 15.73 -18.48
CA SER A 99 -12.11 15.97 -17.27
C SER A 99 -10.88 15.07 -17.27
N THR A 100 -9.70 15.70 -17.25
CA THR A 100 -8.41 15.03 -17.14
C THR A 100 -8.07 14.66 -15.69
N GLN A 101 -8.92 15.03 -14.73
CA GLN A 101 -8.76 14.66 -13.32
C GLN A 101 -9.01 13.16 -13.12
N ARG A 102 -8.01 12.46 -12.56
CA ARG A 102 -8.18 11.12 -11.98
C ARG A 102 -8.16 11.24 -10.45
N GLY A 103 -9.09 10.58 -9.77
CA GLY A 103 -9.18 10.53 -8.30
C GLY A 103 -10.49 11.10 -7.74
N ARG A 104 -10.59 11.18 -6.41
CA ARG A 104 -11.80 11.64 -5.68
C ARG A 104 -11.86 13.16 -5.45
N VAL A 105 -11.18 13.95 -6.28
CA VAL A 105 -11.21 15.43 -6.16
C VAL A 105 -12.53 15.96 -6.72
N GLY A 106 -13.16 16.89 -6.01
CA GLY A 106 -14.44 17.47 -6.42
C GLY A 106 -14.34 18.31 -7.70
N LEU A 107 -15.40 18.28 -8.52
CA LEU A 107 -15.52 19.15 -9.69
C LEU A 107 -15.36 20.62 -9.30
N GLY A 108 -14.47 21.33 -10.03
CA GLY A 108 -14.20 22.75 -9.82
C GLY A 108 -12.99 23.07 -8.93
N HIS A 109 -12.23 22.07 -8.45
CA HIS A 109 -10.99 22.33 -7.71
C HIS A 109 -9.80 22.58 -8.67
N GLU A 110 -9.31 23.82 -8.72
CA GLU A 110 -8.13 24.19 -9.51
C GLU A 110 -6.83 23.75 -8.83
N ILE A 111 -6.08 22.86 -9.48
CA ILE A 111 -4.78 22.40 -8.98
C ILE A 111 -3.71 23.44 -9.36
N THR A 112 -3.46 24.41 -8.48
CA THR A 112 -2.51 25.51 -8.69
C THR A 112 -1.03 25.12 -8.69
N LYS A 113 -0.73 23.81 -8.50
CA LYS A 113 0.59 23.22 -8.77
C LYS A 113 0.49 22.13 -9.83
N ALA A 114 0.68 22.51 -11.08
CA ALA A 114 1.15 21.58 -12.10
C ALA A 114 2.61 21.21 -11.76
N VAL A 115 2.80 20.14 -10.96
CA VAL A 115 4.12 19.53 -10.77
C VAL A 115 4.60 19.07 -12.14
N GLY A 116 5.74 19.60 -12.58
CA GLY A 116 6.23 19.44 -13.94
C GLY A 116 6.61 17.99 -14.24
N ARG A 117 5.71 17.24 -14.88
CA ARG A 117 6.04 15.94 -15.47
C ARG A 117 7.19 16.13 -16.46
N ASN A 118 8.30 15.46 -16.22
CA ASN A 118 9.40 15.41 -17.17
C ASN A 118 9.03 14.44 -18.31
N PHE A 119 8.33 14.95 -19.32
CA PHE A 119 7.77 14.14 -20.43
C PHE A 119 8.82 13.39 -21.28
N ASN A 120 10.12 13.57 -21.03
CA ASN A 120 11.20 12.84 -21.68
C ASN A 120 11.48 11.45 -21.07
N GLU A 121 10.99 11.14 -19.87
CA GLU A 121 11.12 9.78 -19.30
C GLU A 121 10.00 8.86 -19.82
N THR A 122 10.17 8.38 -21.05
CA THR A 122 9.42 7.23 -21.56
C THR A 122 9.94 5.95 -20.90
N TRP A 123 9.10 5.29 -20.09
CA TRP A 123 9.38 3.94 -19.60
C TRP A 123 9.56 2.99 -20.78
N ASP A 124 10.71 2.32 -20.83
CA ASP A 124 11.09 1.44 -21.92
C ASP A 124 10.86 0.00 -21.49
N GLU A 125 9.67 -0.51 -21.77
CA GLU A 125 9.27 -1.89 -21.43
C GLU A 125 10.20 -2.96 -22.02
N THR A 126 11.03 -2.62 -23.03
CA THR A 126 12.01 -3.56 -23.62
C THR A 126 13.27 -3.77 -22.78
N LYS A 127 13.47 -2.95 -21.74
CA LYS A 127 14.54 -3.11 -20.73
C LYS A 127 14.10 -3.88 -19.49
N GLU A 128 12.81 -4.11 -19.34
CA GLU A 128 12.21 -4.75 -18.17
C GLU A 128 12.08 -6.26 -18.41
N ASP A 129 13.13 -7.02 -18.08
CA ASP A 129 13.07 -8.49 -18.17
C ASP A 129 12.06 -9.05 -17.17
N LYS A 130 11.12 -9.84 -17.68
CA LYS A 130 9.94 -10.33 -16.97
C LYS A 130 10.02 -11.84 -16.85
N SER A 131 10.94 -12.29 -16.01
CA SER A 131 11.01 -13.68 -15.58
C SER A 131 9.70 -14.08 -14.89
N ILE A 132 9.33 -15.35 -15.01
CA ILE A 132 8.25 -15.96 -14.22
C ILE A 132 8.82 -16.56 -12.92
N GLU A 133 10.12 -16.83 -12.89
CA GLU A 133 10.84 -17.32 -11.72
C GLU A 133 11.35 -16.15 -10.87
N GLU A 134 11.06 -16.20 -9.57
CA GLU A 134 11.49 -15.22 -8.56
C GLU A 134 12.72 -15.74 -7.81
N HIS A 135 13.84 -15.02 -7.89
CA HIS A 135 15.05 -15.36 -7.15
C HIS A 135 15.15 -14.55 -5.85
N VAL A 136 15.03 -15.25 -4.71
CA VAL A 136 15.27 -14.66 -3.38
C VAL A 136 16.76 -14.72 -3.06
N VAL A 137 17.41 -13.56 -3.01
CA VAL A 137 18.80 -13.43 -2.55
C VAL A 137 18.79 -13.36 -1.02
N TRP A 138 19.46 -14.31 -0.37
CA TRP A 138 19.56 -14.38 1.09
C TRP A 138 20.84 -13.69 1.58
N LEU A 139 20.78 -13.09 2.77
CA LEU A 139 21.98 -12.76 3.52
C LEU A 139 22.82 -14.02 3.72
N ARG A 140 24.14 -13.85 3.77
CA ARG A 140 25.05 -14.86 4.32
C ARG A 140 24.62 -15.21 5.76
N GLN A 141 24.91 -16.41 6.25
CA GLN A 141 24.59 -16.74 7.65
C GLN A 141 25.45 -15.90 8.60
N CYS A 142 24.83 -15.27 9.61
CA CYS A 142 25.54 -14.50 10.63
C CYS A 142 26.50 -15.42 11.43
N PRO A 143 27.81 -15.12 11.48
CA PRO A 143 28.79 -15.91 12.24
C PRO A 143 28.45 -15.96 13.72
N GLU A 144 28.63 -17.11 14.37
CA GLU A 144 28.28 -17.27 15.80
C GLU A 144 29.06 -16.28 16.69
N SER A 145 30.35 -16.03 16.40
CA SER A 145 31.14 -14.98 17.06
C SER A 145 30.55 -13.56 16.95
N THR A 146 29.83 -13.26 15.87
CA THR A 146 29.11 -11.98 15.70
C THR A 146 27.84 -11.98 16.54
N ARG A 147 27.11 -13.11 16.58
CA ARG A 147 25.89 -13.24 17.40
C ARG A 147 26.19 -13.16 18.90
N ASP A 148 27.21 -13.88 19.34
CA ASP A 148 27.71 -13.88 20.71
C ASP A 148 28.12 -12.46 21.13
N TRP A 149 28.97 -11.80 20.34
CA TRP A 149 29.40 -10.42 20.61
C TRP A 149 28.24 -9.43 20.66
N VAL A 150 27.26 -9.55 19.75
CA VAL A 150 26.08 -8.67 19.77
C VAL A 150 25.28 -8.86 21.05
N VAL A 151 24.98 -10.11 21.46
CA VAL A 151 24.21 -10.37 22.68
C VAL A 151 24.96 -9.93 23.94
N ASP A 152 26.25 -10.22 24.05
CA ASP A 152 27.12 -9.77 25.16
C ASP A 152 27.17 -8.23 25.27
N ASN A 153 26.89 -7.49 24.19
CA ASN A 153 26.92 -6.03 24.13
C ASN A 153 25.53 -5.40 23.96
N LEU A 154 24.42 -6.10 24.28
CA LEU A 154 23.06 -5.55 24.19
C LEU A 154 22.44 -5.12 25.53
N GLU A 155 22.75 -5.77 26.66
CA GLU A 155 22.08 -5.48 27.94
C GLU A 155 22.41 -4.08 28.48
N ASP A 156 23.64 -3.84 28.94
CA ASP A 156 24.12 -2.55 29.48
C ASP A 156 24.53 -1.53 28.38
N SER A 157 23.87 -1.57 27.22
CA SER A 157 24.33 -0.89 26.01
C SER A 157 23.81 0.55 25.83
N GLU A 158 24.71 1.48 25.48
CA GLU A 158 24.35 2.83 25.01
C GLU A 158 23.97 2.84 23.50
N TRP A 159 23.52 1.70 22.96
CA TRP A 159 23.18 1.55 21.53
C TRP A 159 21.88 2.29 21.13
N ILE A 160 21.03 2.62 22.11
CA ILE A 160 19.80 3.42 21.90
C ILE A 160 20.19 4.89 21.75
N GLN A 161 20.55 5.30 20.54
CA GLN A 161 20.92 6.68 20.23
C GLN A 161 19.68 7.56 20.15
N ILE A 162 19.70 8.69 20.85
CA ILE A 162 18.59 9.67 20.89
C ILE A 162 19.06 10.96 20.20
N ALA A 163 18.23 11.49 19.31
CA ALA A 163 18.46 12.75 18.60
C ALA A 163 17.17 13.56 18.49
N GLU A 164 17.24 14.77 17.94
CA GLU A 164 16.04 15.50 17.50
C GLU A 164 15.36 14.75 16.34
N LYS A 165 14.02 14.79 16.31
CA LYS A 165 13.20 14.04 15.37
C LYS A 165 13.39 14.51 13.92
N LYS A 166 14.13 13.70 13.16
CA LYS A 166 14.33 13.88 11.72
C LYS A 166 13.02 13.65 10.94
N ILE A 167 12.81 14.45 9.90
CA ILE A 167 11.67 14.36 8.97
C ILE A 167 12.12 14.52 7.50
N THR A 168 13.38 14.22 7.22
CA THR A 168 14.03 14.25 5.90
C THR A 168 14.69 12.89 5.63
N ILE A 169 14.86 12.52 4.38
CA ILE A 169 15.36 11.20 3.95
C ILE A 169 16.45 11.32 2.86
N ASP A 170 16.65 12.50 2.29
CA ASP A 170 17.51 12.78 1.13
C ASP A 170 19.02 12.78 1.43
N ASP A 171 19.37 12.66 2.71
CA ASP A 171 20.70 12.52 3.29
C ASP A 171 20.96 11.16 3.96
N GLU A 172 20.03 10.20 3.89
CA GLU A 172 20.19 8.82 4.42
C GLU A 172 21.03 7.94 3.48
N THR A 173 22.27 8.37 3.18
CA THR A 173 23.17 7.73 2.21
C THR A 173 24.13 6.72 2.84
N GLU A 174 23.74 6.10 3.96
CA GLU A 174 24.60 5.15 4.69
C GLU A 174 24.60 3.76 4.04
N PHE A 175 23.44 3.31 3.57
CA PHE A 175 23.23 2.00 2.94
C PHE A 175 22.59 2.14 1.54
N CYS A 176 22.89 3.22 0.83
CA CYS A 176 22.44 3.53 -0.53
C CYS A 176 23.23 4.72 -1.07
N ASP A 177 23.70 4.67 -2.32
CA ASP A 177 24.25 5.84 -3.00
C ASP A 177 23.27 7.04 -3.00
N GLY A 178 23.84 8.22 -2.81
CA GLY A 178 23.08 9.45 -2.71
C GLY A 178 22.47 9.93 -4.03
N GLU A 179 23.07 9.66 -5.18
CA GLU A 179 22.46 10.01 -6.47
C GLU A 179 21.26 9.10 -6.76
N ILE A 180 21.38 7.79 -6.48
CA ILE A 180 20.27 6.82 -6.56
C ILE A 180 19.13 7.22 -5.62
N LEU A 181 19.42 7.48 -4.34
CA LEU A 181 18.45 7.93 -3.33
C LEU A 181 17.71 9.20 -3.79
N ARG A 182 18.46 10.23 -4.23
CA ARG A 182 17.88 11.50 -4.70
C ARG A 182 17.17 11.40 -6.05
N ALA A 183 17.45 10.39 -6.87
CA ALA A 183 16.68 10.10 -8.08
C ALA A 183 15.34 9.43 -7.74
N MET A 184 15.38 8.39 -6.90
CA MET A 184 14.20 7.65 -6.45
C MET A 184 13.18 8.54 -5.73
N ILE A 185 13.63 9.46 -4.87
CA ILE A 185 12.76 10.47 -4.21
C ILE A 185 12.03 11.34 -5.25
N LYS A 186 12.74 11.87 -6.26
CA LYS A 186 12.13 12.70 -7.32
C LYS A 186 11.10 11.93 -8.16
N SER A 187 11.29 10.62 -8.32
CA SER A 187 10.40 9.74 -9.08
C SER A 187 9.10 9.40 -8.34
N LYS A 188 9.09 9.45 -7.00
CA LYS A 188 7.89 9.17 -6.18
C LYS A 188 6.82 10.25 -6.34
N ASP A 189 7.20 11.53 -6.41
CA ASP A 189 6.32 12.70 -6.55
C ASP A 189 5.37 12.68 -7.79
N VAL A 190 5.54 11.72 -8.71
CA VAL A 190 4.89 11.70 -10.03
C VAL A 190 3.65 10.79 -10.10
N ARG A 191 3.42 9.89 -9.13
CA ARG A 191 2.47 8.76 -9.27
C ARG A 191 1.17 8.88 -8.46
N LYS A 192 0.04 8.57 -9.12
CA LYS A 192 -1.24 8.15 -8.51
C LYS A 192 -1.94 7.12 -9.38
N ASP A 193 -1.85 5.86 -8.99
CA ASP A 193 -2.64 4.73 -9.52
C ASP A 193 -3.05 3.81 -8.35
N ASP A 194 -4.17 3.10 -8.47
CA ASP A 194 -4.83 2.44 -7.33
C ASP A 194 -5.43 1.05 -7.64
N PHE A 195 -5.67 0.24 -6.61
CA PHE A 195 -6.03 -1.18 -6.74
C PHE A 195 -7.54 -1.42 -6.90
N LYS A 196 -7.90 -2.59 -7.45
CA LYS A 196 -9.28 -3.07 -7.58
C LYS A 196 -9.57 -4.17 -6.56
N LEU A 197 -10.53 -3.95 -5.65
CA LEU A 197 -10.77 -4.79 -4.47
C LEU A 197 -11.30 -6.21 -4.74
N GLY A 198 -11.83 -6.49 -5.94
CA GLY A 198 -12.57 -7.73 -6.26
C GLY A 198 -11.73 -9.00 -6.42
N LYS A 199 -10.85 -9.31 -5.46
CA LYS A 199 -9.92 -10.47 -5.51
C LYS A 199 -9.70 -11.23 -4.19
N PHE A 200 -10.35 -10.85 -3.09
CA PHE A 200 -10.17 -11.53 -1.80
C PHE A 200 -11.33 -12.45 -1.47
N THR A 201 -11.06 -13.76 -1.48
CA THR A 201 -11.90 -14.80 -0.86
C THR A 201 -11.34 -15.16 0.51
N ALA A 202 -12.05 -14.80 1.58
CA ALA A 202 -11.64 -15.14 2.94
C ALA A 202 -11.92 -16.62 3.27
N SER A 203 -11.13 -17.20 4.16
CA SER A 203 -11.38 -18.53 4.72
C SER A 203 -12.49 -18.51 5.78
N SER A 204 -12.93 -19.68 6.24
CA SER A 204 -13.91 -19.80 7.32
C SER A 204 -13.37 -19.27 8.64
N ALA A 205 -14.12 -18.39 9.30
CA ALA A 205 -13.77 -17.79 10.58
C ALA A 205 -13.63 -18.80 11.75
N TYR A 206 -14.10 -20.05 11.57
CA TYR A 206 -13.96 -21.13 12.56
C TYR A 206 -12.51 -21.50 12.93
N TYR A 207 -11.52 -21.05 12.14
CA TYR A 207 -10.10 -21.31 12.38
C TYR A 207 -9.29 -20.03 12.69
N PHE A 208 -9.96 -18.92 13.06
CA PHE A 208 -9.32 -17.64 13.32
C PHE A 208 -9.88 -16.97 14.58
N GLU A 209 -9.05 -16.85 15.62
CA GLU A 209 -9.39 -16.16 16.87
C GLU A 209 -8.75 -14.75 16.89
N PRO A 210 -9.54 -13.66 16.75
CA PRO A 210 -9.01 -12.31 16.79
C PRO A 210 -8.71 -11.88 18.23
N TYR A 211 -7.49 -11.38 18.46
CA TYR A 211 -7.05 -10.86 19.75
C TYR A 211 -6.65 -9.38 19.62
N TYR A 212 -7.18 -8.52 20.49
CA TYR A 212 -7.06 -7.06 20.40
C TYR A 212 -6.13 -6.43 21.44
N GLY A 213 -5.35 -7.25 22.16
CA GLY A 213 -4.51 -6.79 23.26
C GLY A 213 -5.30 -6.46 24.53
N LYS A 214 -4.56 -6.22 25.61
CA LYS A 214 -5.08 -5.84 26.94
C LYS A 214 -5.95 -4.58 26.93
N GLU A 215 -5.63 -3.59 26.11
CA GLU A 215 -6.43 -2.34 26.00
C GLU A 215 -7.61 -2.49 25.02
N GLY A 216 -7.67 -3.58 24.25
CA GLY A 216 -8.78 -3.90 23.35
C GLY A 216 -8.85 -3.08 22.06
N ASP A 217 -7.86 -2.24 21.77
CA ASP A 217 -7.79 -1.37 20.59
C ASP A 217 -7.02 -1.99 19.40
N GLY A 218 -6.22 -3.03 19.64
CA GLY A 218 -5.35 -3.64 18.64
C GLY A 218 -4.10 -2.81 18.27
N ASP A 219 -3.73 -1.76 19.02
CA ASP A 219 -2.48 -1.02 18.72
C ASP A 219 -1.27 -1.90 19.06
N VAL A 220 -0.70 -2.54 18.04
CA VAL A 220 0.51 -3.37 18.13
C VAL A 220 1.74 -2.58 18.59
N MET A 221 1.71 -1.25 18.55
CA MET A 221 2.80 -0.42 19.09
C MET A 221 2.75 -0.29 20.61
N ASN A 222 1.58 -0.52 21.25
CA ASN A 222 1.43 -0.40 22.69
C ASN A 222 2.14 -1.57 23.44
N PRO A 223 3.11 -1.30 24.34
CA PRO A 223 3.83 -2.34 25.07
C PRO A 223 2.93 -3.31 25.86
N ASP A 224 1.84 -2.81 26.44
CA ASP A 224 0.87 -3.64 27.17
C ASP A 224 0.14 -4.62 26.25
N ASN A 225 -0.22 -4.19 25.03
CA ASN A 225 -0.83 -5.06 24.03
C ASN A 225 0.15 -6.15 23.57
N ILE A 226 1.42 -5.81 23.30
CA ILE A 226 2.47 -6.78 22.90
C ILE A 226 2.63 -7.87 23.96
N ASN A 227 2.82 -7.50 25.24
CA ASN A 227 2.99 -8.48 26.31
C ASN A 227 1.74 -9.38 26.46
N SER A 228 0.54 -8.81 26.35
CA SER A 228 -0.70 -9.59 26.45
C SER A 228 -0.92 -10.54 25.25
N LEU A 229 -0.45 -10.17 24.06
CA LEU A 229 -0.46 -11.03 22.87
C LEU A 229 0.54 -12.20 23.00
N GLU A 230 1.71 -11.93 23.59
CA GLU A 230 2.71 -12.95 23.94
C GLU A 230 2.15 -13.95 24.95
N GLU A 231 1.57 -13.48 26.06
CA GLU A 231 0.87 -14.33 27.05
C GLU A 231 -0.24 -15.17 26.42
N PHE A 232 -1.07 -14.56 25.56
CA PHE A 232 -2.18 -15.24 24.88
C PHE A 232 -1.69 -16.36 23.94
N ILE A 233 -0.71 -16.07 23.08
CA ILE A 233 -0.21 -17.03 22.08
C ILE A 233 0.63 -18.13 22.74
N MET A 234 1.47 -17.82 23.72
CA MET A 234 2.27 -18.84 24.42
C MET A 234 1.33 -19.82 25.14
N LYS A 235 0.34 -19.33 25.88
CA LYS A 235 -0.71 -20.16 26.49
C LYS A 235 -1.49 -20.98 25.44
N GLY A 236 -1.82 -20.40 24.28
CA GLY A 236 -2.50 -21.09 23.19
C GLY A 236 -1.66 -22.16 22.47
N THR A 237 -0.32 -22.11 22.61
CA THR A 237 0.63 -23.01 21.94
C THR A 237 1.38 -23.95 22.89
N ASN A 238 0.99 -24.02 24.18
CA ASN A 238 1.68 -24.77 25.24
C ASN A 238 3.14 -24.31 25.44
N ASP A 239 3.33 -23.00 25.45
CA ASP A 239 4.60 -22.29 25.66
C ASP A 239 5.68 -22.58 24.59
N VAL A 240 5.27 -23.07 23.41
CA VAL A 240 6.16 -23.31 22.26
C VAL A 240 6.30 -22.07 21.38
N GLY A 241 5.20 -21.34 21.13
CA GLY A 241 5.10 -20.33 20.08
C GLY A 241 4.62 -20.88 18.73
N VAL A 242 4.43 -20.00 17.74
CA VAL A 242 3.92 -20.34 16.40
C VAL A 242 5.00 -20.76 15.41
N ASP A 243 4.63 -21.63 14.47
CA ASP A 243 5.46 -22.03 13.31
C ASP A 243 5.79 -20.86 12.37
N LEU A 244 4.80 -20.00 12.12
CA LEU A 244 4.87 -18.89 11.19
C LEU A 244 4.15 -17.67 11.77
N MET A 245 4.83 -16.53 11.83
CA MET A 245 4.19 -15.22 11.96
C MET A 245 4.22 -14.48 10.61
N MET A 246 3.09 -13.88 10.24
CA MET A 246 2.98 -12.95 9.11
C MET A 246 2.56 -11.57 9.60
N ALA A 247 3.10 -10.51 8.99
CA ALA A 247 2.75 -9.13 9.31
C ALA A 247 2.71 -8.25 8.04
N ASP A 248 1.67 -7.41 7.93
CA ASP A 248 1.43 -6.57 6.73
C ASP A 248 1.08 -5.11 7.11
N GLY A 249 1.65 -4.63 8.22
CA GLY A 249 1.37 -3.32 8.80
C GLY A 249 1.65 -2.17 7.85
N GLY A 250 0.75 -1.19 7.85
CA GLY A 250 0.87 0.05 7.12
C GLY A 250 -0.32 0.97 7.39
N PHE A 251 -0.13 2.26 7.15
CA PHE A 251 -1.15 3.30 7.29
C PHE A 251 -1.00 4.32 6.15
N SER A 252 -2.00 5.19 5.97
CA SER A 252 -1.95 6.19 4.91
C SER A 252 -0.89 7.25 5.19
N VAL A 253 -0.05 7.51 4.20
CA VAL A 253 0.99 8.55 4.17
C VAL A 253 0.80 9.47 2.95
N GLU A 254 -0.44 9.71 2.52
CA GLU A 254 -0.75 10.47 1.31
C GLU A 254 -0.14 11.89 1.35
N GLY A 255 0.74 12.19 0.38
CA GLY A 255 1.52 13.43 0.32
C GLY A 255 2.78 13.45 1.19
N GLN A 256 3.15 12.32 1.80
CA GLN A 256 4.35 12.11 2.63
C GLN A 256 5.05 10.78 2.29
N GLU A 257 4.84 10.23 1.09
CA GLU A 257 5.34 8.93 0.62
C GLU A 257 6.88 8.83 0.66
N ASN A 258 7.58 9.96 0.53
CA ASN A 258 9.03 10.02 0.62
C ASN A 258 9.57 9.70 2.02
N ILE A 259 8.82 10.05 3.09
CA ILE A 259 9.21 9.82 4.49
C ILE A 259 8.47 8.63 5.12
N GLN A 260 7.88 7.75 4.31
CA GLN A 260 7.09 6.59 4.76
C GLN A 260 7.87 5.70 5.74
N GLU A 261 9.16 5.48 5.51
CA GLU A 261 10.04 4.74 6.42
C GLU A 261 10.09 5.39 7.82
N ILE A 262 10.42 6.68 7.89
CA ILE A 262 10.56 7.43 9.15
C ILE A 262 9.23 7.44 9.92
N LEU A 263 8.10 7.58 9.22
CA LEU A 263 6.78 7.47 9.84
C LEU A 263 6.48 6.06 10.34
N SER A 264 6.89 5.02 9.59
CA SER A 264 6.60 3.61 9.88
C SER A 264 7.56 2.97 10.88
N LYS A 265 8.68 3.61 11.24
CA LYS A 265 9.78 3.05 12.06
C LYS A 265 9.32 2.27 13.31
N ARG A 266 8.34 2.79 14.07
CA ARG A 266 7.84 2.13 15.29
C ARG A 266 6.98 0.91 14.96
N LEU A 267 6.24 0.95 13.86
CA LEU A 267 5.46 -0.18 13.35
C LEU A 267 6.37 -1.27 12.78
N TYR A 268 7.50 -0.93 12.12
CA TYR A 268 8.54 -1.91 11.79
C TYR A 268 9.02 -2.60 13.07
N LEU A 269 9.52 -1.82 14.05
CA LEU A 269 10.06 -2.35 15.30
C LEU A 269 9.08 -3.28 16.00
N CYS A 270 7.81 -2.89 16.11
CA CYS A 270 6.82 -3.69 16.87
C CYS A 270 6.43 -4.98 16.16
N GLN A 271 6.34 -5.00 14.83
CA GLN A 271 6.12 -6.24 14.07
C GLN A 271 7.30 -7.22 14.21
N LEU A 272 8.53 -6.70 14.17
CA LEU A 272 9.76 -7.47 14.34
C LEU A 272 9.86 -8.03 15.77
N LEU A 273 9.66 -7.17 16.78
CA LEU A 273 9.62 -7.52 18.21
C LEU A 273 8.57 -8.60 18.51
N VAL A 274 7.34 -8.47 18.01
CA VAL A 274 6.30 -9.49 18.21
C VAL A 274 6.76 -10.84 17.66
N SER A 275 7.52 -10.89 16.56
CA SER A 275 8.07 -12.17 16.07
C SER A 275 9.01 -12.84 17.08
N LEU A 276 9.86 -12.06 17.78
CA LEU A 276 10.78 -12.58 18.79
C LEU A 276 10.06 -13.00 20.07
N CYS A 277 8.89 -12.40 20.35
CA CYS A 277 7.98 -12.84 21.42
C CYS A 277 7.30 -14.18 21.08
N ILE A 278 6.69 -14.32 19.88
CA ILE A 278 5.68 -15.35 19.63
C ILE A 278 6.12 -16.51 18.72
N VAL A 279 7.19 -16.37 17.93
CA VAL A 279 7.66 -17.44 17.04
C VAL A 279 8.43 -18.49 17.84
N LYS A 280 8.32 -19.77 17.44
CA LYS A 280 9.02 -20.88 18.09
C LYS A 280 10.46 -21.05 17.59
N GLU A 281 11.27 -21.81 18.33
CA GLU A 281 12.61 -22.26 17.90
C GLU A 281 12.53 -22.91 16.51
N GLY A 282 13.41 -22.50 15.59
CA GLY A 282 13.39 -22.96 14.20
C GLY A 282 12.27 -22.36 13.32
N GLY A 283 11.40 -21.51 13.87
CA GLY A 283 10.23 -20.95 13.18
C GLY A 283 10.54 -19.90 12.11
N VAL A 284 9.49 -19.40 11.46
CA VAL A 284 9.55 -18.49 10.32
C VAL A 284 8.79 -17.19 10.60
N PHE A 285 9.30 -16.07 10.08
CA PHE A 285 8.64 -14.77 10.11
C PHE A 285 8.68 -14.10 8.74
N PHE A 286 7.58 -13.44 8.37
CA PHE A 286 7.42 -12.74 7.10
C PHE A 286 6.71 -11.41 7.33
N CYS A 287 7.34 -10.29 6.98
CA CYS A 287 6.80 -8.96 7.27
C CYS A 287 6.99 -7.96 6.13
N LYS A 288 5.94 -7.19 5.82
CA LYS A 288 6.04 -6.01 4.96
C LYS A 288 6.89 -4.92 5.61
N LEU A 289 7.74 -4.31 4.80
CA LEU A 289 8.47 -3.08 5.04
C LEU A 289 8.31 -2.17 3.80
N PHE A 290 8.77 -0.93 3.90
CA PHE A 290 8.93 -0.04 2.74
C PHE A 290 10.43 0.17 2.48
N ASP A 291 10.90 1.41 2.51
CA ASP A 291 12.34 1.67 2.46
C ASP A 291 13.06 1.32 3.77
N VAL A 292 14.37 1.10 3.65
CA VAL A 292 15.31 0.67 4.69
C VAL A 292 16.63 1.43 4.52
N PHE A 293 16.57 2.77 4.39
CA PHE A 293 17.75 3.63 4.22
C PHE A 293 18.31 4.12 5.55
N THR A 294 17.45 4.32 6.57
CA THR A 294 17.86 4.90 7.85
C THR A 294 18.68 3.89 8.69
N PRO A 295 19.66 4.35 9.49
CA PRO A 295 20.37 3.52 10.47
C PRO A 295 19.44 2.79 11.46
N PHE A 296 18.28 3.36 11.77
CA PHE A 296 17.27 2.72 12.61
C PHE A 296 16.69 1.46 11.95
N SER A 297 16.27 1.57 10.68
CA SER A 297 15.75 0.43 9.93
C SER A 297 16.84 -0.60 9.61
N ALA A 298 18.05 -0.16 9.27
CA ALA A 298 19.19 -1.04 9.08
C ALA A 298 19.53 -1.84 10.35
N GLY A 299 19.57 -1.17 11.51
CA GLY A 299 19.77 -1.83 12.82
C GLY A 299 18.68 -2.83 13.16
N LEU A 300 17.42 -2.57 12.75
CA LEU A 300 16.33 -3.54 12.87
C LEU A 300 16.59 -4.79 12.01
N ILE A 301 17.03 -4.66 10.75
CA ILE A 301 17.37 -5.83 9.92
C ILE A 301 18.58 -6.58 10.50
N TYR A 302 19.59 -5.87 10.99
CA TYR A 302 20.80 -6.44 11.60
C TYR A 302 20.46 -7.32 12.82
N LEU A 303 19.60 -6.84 13.71
CA LEU A 303 19.15 -7.61 14.87
C LEU A 303 18.34 -8.86 14.47
N MET A 304 17.55 -8.80 13.40
CA MET A 304 16.87 -10.00 12.87
C MET A 304 17.85 -11.01 12.25
N TYR A 305 18.90 -10.51 11.57
CA TYR A 305 20.00 -11.31 11.03
C TYR A 305 20.82 -12.02 12.12
N VAL A 306 20.92 -11.42 13.32
CA VAL A 306 21.49 -12.06 14.52
C VAL A 306 20.49 -13.02 15.21
N ALA A 307 19.18 -12.78 15.15
CA ALA A 307 18.17 -13.61 15.81
C ALA A 307 17.77 -14.88 15.02
N TYR A 308 17.96 -14.91 13.69
CA TYR A 308 17.54 -16.02 12.81
C TYR A 308 18.72 -16.64 12.04
N ASP A 309 18.61 -17.90 11.61
CA ASP A 309 19.63 -18.59 10.80
C ASP A 309 19.76 -18.04 9.37
N GLN A 310 18.65 -17.60 8.77
CA GLN A 310 18.63 -16.97 7.44
C GLN A 310 17.66 -15.78 7.41
N VAL A 311 18.08 -14.69 6.77
CA VAL A 311 17.25 -13.51 6.50
C VAL A 311 17.38 -13.11 5.02
N ALA A 312 16.30 -12.61 4.42
CA ALA A 312 16.29 -12.00 3.10
C ALA A 312 15.37 -10.79 3.05
N LEU A 313 15.71 -9.80 2.23
CA LEU A 313 14.80 -8.75 1.78
C LEU A 313 14.38 -9.06 0.34
N HIS A 314 13.08 -9.07 0.06
CA HIS A 314 12.54 -9.46 -1.25
C HIS A 314 11.29 -8.68 -1.64
N LYS A 315 11.20 -8.27 -2.90
CA LYS A 315 10.02 -7.63 -3.49
C LYS A 315 9.44 -8.57 -4.55
N PRO A 316 8.31 -9.25 -4.27
CA PRO A 316 7.71 -10.18 -5.23
C PRO A 316 7.01 -9.42 -6.37
N HIS A 317 6.86 -10.04 -7.53
CA HIS A 317 6.15 -9.51 -8.71
C HIS A 317 4.66 -9.22 -8.47
N THR A 318 4.09 -9.72 -7.37
CA THR A 318 2.74 -9.40 -6.91
C THR A 318 2.64 -8.07 -6.16
N SER A 319 3.75 -7.58 -5.61
CA SER A 319 3.89 -6.17 -5.17
C SER A 319 3.98 -5.27 -6.39
N ARG A 320 3.56 -4.00 -6.26
CA ARG A 320 3.64 -3.05 -7.39
C ARG A 320 5.11 -2.72 -7.66
N PRO A 321 5.66 -2.81 -8.90
CA PRO A 321 7.06 -2.44 -9.17
C PRO A 321 7.34 -0.96 -8.88
N ALA A 322 6.28 -0.14 -8.80
CA ALA A 322 6.34 1.31 -8.67
C ALA A 322 6.39 1.86 -7.23
N ASN A 323 6.31 1.02 -6.19
CA ASN A 323 6.32 1.45 -4.77
C ASN A 323 7.50 0.85 -3.99
N SER A 324 7.82 1.45 -2.84
CA SER A 324 8.89 1.02 -1.92
C SER A 324 8.61 -0.26 -1.14
N GLU A 325 7.43 -0.85 -1.28
CA GLU A 325 7.00 -2.06 -0.57
C GLU A 325 7.94 -3.24 -0.88
N ARG A 326 8.46 -3.86 0.17
CA ARG A 326 9.29 -5.07 0.14
C ARG A 326 9.02 -5.89 1.39
N TYR A 327 9.51 -7.12 1.44
CA TYR A 327 9.25 -8.04 2.55
C TYR A 327 10.56 -8.53 3.15
N ILE A 328 10.67 -8.49 4.48
CA ILE A 328 11.68 -9.25 5.21
C ILE A 328 11.17 -10.68 5.42
N ILE A 329 12.03 -11.66 5.13
CA ILE A 329 11.78 -13.09 5.31
C ILE A 329 12.85 -13.64 6.24
N CYS A 330 12.46 -14.11 7.42
CA CYS A 330 13.36 -14.66 8.43
C CYS A 330 13.03 -16.15 8.67
N LYS A 331 14.04 -17.01 8.75
CA LYS A 331 13.90 -18.47 8.92
C LYS A 331 14.87 -18.98 9.98
N GLY A 332 14.38 -19.87 10.83
CA GLY A 332 15.18 -20.50 11.89
C GLY A 332 15.44 -19.53 13.03
N LEU A 333 14.40 -19.14 13.78
CA LEU A 333 14.59 -18.37 15.02
C LEU A 333 15.45 -19.16 15.99
N ARG A 334 16.49 -18.52 16.57
CA ARG A 334 17.39 -19.10 17.58
C ARG A 334 17.15 -18.43 18.92
N LYS A 335 16.39 -19.04 19.83
CA LYS A 335 15.97 -18.39 21.10
C LYS A 335 17.13 -18.02 22.01
N ASN A 336 18.23 -18.77 21.96
CA ASN A 336 19.46 -18.45 22.69
C ASN A 336 20.08 -17.08 22.32
N TYR A 337 19.69 -16.50 21.18
CA TYR A 337 20.06 -15.13 20.78
C TYR A 337 18.84 -14.20 20.78
N SER A 338 17.66 -14.68 20.37
CA SER A 338 16.48 -13.81 20.20
C SER A 338 15.90 -13.28 21.50
N ASP A 339 16.08 -13.96 22.63
CA ASP A 339 15.53 -13.52 23.92
C ASP A 339 16.15 -12.18 24.38
N ALA A 340 17.48 -12.04 24.29
CA ALA A 340 18.16 -10.78 24.63
C ALA A 340 17.78 -9.63 23.66
N ILE A 341 17.59 -9.96 22.38
CA ILE A 341 17.19 -9.01 21.34
C ILE A 341 15.72 -8.58 21.52
N ARG A 342 14.83 -9.50 21.89
CA ARG A 342 13.44 -9.20 22.29
C ARG A 342 13.45 -8.18 23.42
N ASP A 343 14.18 -8.43 24.50
CA ASP A 343 14.12 -7.61 25.70
C ASP A 343 14.85 -6.26 25.53
N TYR A 344 15.86 -6.18 24.65
CA TYR A 344 16.36 -4.91 24.11
C TYR A 344 15.29 -4.15 23.31
N LEU A 345 14.62 -4.78 22.34
CA LEU A 345 13.60 -4.12 21.53
C LEU A 345 12.35 -3.73 22.35
N LYS A 346 12.01 -4.45 23.43
CA LYS A 346 11.01 -4.02 24.42
C LYS A 346 11.41 -2.69 25.07
N ARG A 347 12.67 -2.52 25.49
CA ARG A 347 13.20 -1.25 26.01
C ARG A 347 13.13 -0.12 24.98
N VAL A 348 13.47 -0.39 23.72
CA VAL A 348 13.35 0.61 22.64
C VAL A 348 11.90 1.03 22.40
N ASN A 349 10.94 0.08 22.34
CA ASN A 349 9.53 0.43 22.16
C ASN A 349 8.99 1.25 23.34
N LEU A 350 9.36 0.90 24.59
CA LEU A 350 9.03 1.68 25.78
C LEU A 350 9.57 3.12 25.66
N LYS A 351 10.81 3.32 25.18
CA LYS A 351 11.39 4.65 24.97
C LYS A 351 10.66 5.46 23.89
N LEU A 352 10.30 4.83 22.78
CA LEU A 352 9.45 5.43 21.73
C LEU A 352 8.02 5.72 22.22
N ASP A 353 7.56 5.06 23.28
CA ASP A 353 6.27 5.32 23.91
C ASP A 353 6.31 6.46 24.92
N GLU A 354 7.38 6.56 25.71
CA GLU A 354 7.65 7.75 26.53
C GLU A 354 7.68 9.03 25.67
N PHE A 355 8.39 9.01 24.53
CA PHE A 355 8.44 10.16 23.61
C PHE A 355 7.09 10.46 22.95
N LYS A 356 6.30 9.44 22.55
CA LYS A 356 4.92 9.59 22.05
C LYS A 356 4.00 10.22 23.11
N LYS A 357 4.04 9.72 24.36
CA LYS A 357 3.20 10.18 25.48
C LYS A 357 3.57 11.58 25.98
N SER A 358 4.86 11.95 25.92
CA SER A 358 5.34 13.28 26.32
C SER A 358 5.28 14.35 25.23
N ASN A 359 4.96 13.97 23.98
CA ASN A 359 5.07 14.84 22.79
C ASN A 359 6.48 15.44 22.62
N SER A 360 7.51 14.63 22.85
CA SER A 360 8.91 15.05 22.74
C SER A 360 9.29 15.49 21.32
N SER A 361 10.22 16.44 21.20
CA SER A 361 10.93 16.70 19.94
C SER A 361 12.01 15.65 19.65
N GLN A 362 12.39 14.85 20.65
CA GLN A 362 13.39 13.81 20.54
C GLN A 362 12.81 12.48 20.06
N ASP A 363 13.65 11.69 19.40
CA ASP A 363 13.32 10.37 18.85
C ASP A 363 14.58 9.46 18.90
N VAL A 364 14.41 8.14 18.81
CA VAL A 364 15.52 7.18 18.76
C VAL A 364 16.08 7.12 17.34
N SER A 365 17.26 7.69 17.10
CA SER A 365 17.86 7.80 15.75
C SER A 365 18.54 6.52 15.29
N SER A 366 19.10 5.72 16.21
CA SER A 366 19.64 4.39 15.92
C SER A 366 19.48 3.46 17.12
N ILE A 367 19.57 2.16 16.84
CA ILE A 367 19.49 1.07 17.81
C ILE A 367 20.64 0.06 17.69
N VAL A 368 21.55 0.26 16.74
CA VAL A 368 22.83 -0.46 16.58
C VAL A 368 23.86 0.59 16.14
N PRO A 369 25.09 0.61 16.68
CA PRO A 369 26.14 1.49 16.19
C PRO A 369 26.39 1.27 14.70
N VAL A 370 26.52 2.34 13.91
CA VAL A 370 26.73 2.23 12.46
C VAL A 370 28.05 1.51 12.16
N GLU A 371 29.06 1.74 12.99
CA GLU A 371 30.36 1.06 12.97
C GLU A 371 30.21 -0.46 13.14
N THR A 372 29.29 -0.95 13.97
CA THR A 372 29.01 -2.39 14.13
C THR A 372 28.46 -2.98 12.83
N MET A 373 27.51 -2.31 12.19
CA MET A 373 26.93 -2.77 10.92
C MET A 373 27.93 -2.68 9.75
N ARG A 374 28.75 -1.62 9.69
CA ARG A 374 29.83 -1.46 8.70
C ARG A 374 30.92 -2.53 8.81
N ASN A 375 31.23 -2.97 10.04
CA ASN A 375 32.26 -3.99 10.27
C ASN A 375 31.81 -5.40 9.84
N ASP A 376 30.51 -5.65 9.69
CA ASP A 376 30.00 -6.83 8.98
C ASP A 376 29.86 -6.50 7.47
N GLU A 377 30.96 -6.67 6.75
CA GLU A 377 31.04 -6.46 5.30
C GLU A 377 29.94 -7.23 4.54
N ALA A 378 29.62 -8.45 4.97
CA ALA A 378 28.61 -9.28 4.29
C ALA A 378 27.18 -8.76 4.49
N PHE A 379 26.87 -8.19 5.65
CA PHE A 379 25.61 -7.49 5.89
C PHE A 379 25.56 -6.15 5.14
N CYS A 380 26.62 -5.34 5.24
CA CYS A 380 26.70 -4.00 4.69
C CYS A 380 26.60 -4.00 3.15
N THR A 381 27.34 -4.88 2.48
CA THR A 381 27.24 -5.07 1.02
C THR A 381 25.84 -5.52 0.61
N TYR A 382 25.26 -6.51 1.28
CA TYR A 382 23.92 -7.02 0.95
C TYR A 382 22.85 -5.92 1.06
N LEU A 383 22.85 -5.14 2.15
CA LEU A 383 21.84 -4.11 2.36
C LEU A 383 21.96 -2.98 1.33
N THR A 384 23.19 -2.59 0.98
CA THR A 384 23.46 -1.57 -0.04
C THR A 384 23.04 -2.05 -1.43
N GLU A 385 23.48 -3.26 -1.84
CA GLU A 385 23.07 -3.88 -3.12
C GLU A 385 21.54 -4.08 -3.22
N HIS A 386 20.86 -4.33 -2.10
CA HIS A 386 19.40 -4.47 -2.07
C HIS A 386 18.65 -3.12 -2.14
N ASN A 387 19.25 -2.06 -1.61
CA ASN A 387 18.66 -0.72 -1.61
C ASN A 387 18.81 -0.01 -2.97
N GLU A 388 19.87 -0.34 -3.72
CA GLU A 388 20.18 0.25 -5.03
C GLU A 388 19.53 -0.46 -6.24
N ARG A 389 18.82 -1.58 -6.03
CA ARG A 389 18.34 -2.51 -7.07
C ARG A 389 16.84 -2.84 -7.03
#